data_AF-A0A1I2C199-F1
#
_entry.id   AF-A0A1I2C199-F1
#
_cell.length_a   1.000
_cell.length_b   1.000
_cell.length_c   1.000
_cell.angle_alpha   90.00
_cell.angle_beta   90.00
_cell.angle_gamma   90.00
#
_symmetry.space_group_name_H-M   'P 1'
#
loop_
_entity.id
_entity.type
_entity.pdbx_description
1 polymer ?
#
loop_
_entity_poly.entity_id
_entity_poly.type
_entity_poly.pdbx_seq_one_letter_code
_entity_poly.pdbx_strand_id
1 'polypeptide(L)'
;MRESKLKNVIAISIATSKFLIIVWLLLLFLAESYSFDDFISIMSIILPAFSVHASVIIRYTVMQRYKNQAEDREVKASFLYTTLAMLFFYTLAIIATLAYRHDVGPEAMENVKTSLGLIETVFGGYLGYAIANLFRIQAEIDLG
;
A
#
# COMPACT_ATOMS: atom_id res chain seq x y z
N MET A 1 -14.15 12.18 -12.79
CA MET A 1 -12.97 11.49 -13.36
C MET A 1 -13.39 10.06 -13.68
N ARG A 2 -12.97 9.50 -14.82
CA ARG A 2 -13.31 8.12 -15.20
C ARG A 2 -12.76 7.12 -14.17
N GLU A 3 -13.57 6.15 -13.79
CA GLU A 3 -13.26 5.11 -12.81
C GLU A 3 -12.02 4.29 -13.23
N SER A 4 -11.88 4.01 -14.52
CA SER A 4 -10.70 3.34 -15.09
C SER A 4 -9.40 4.09 -14.82
N LYS A 5 -9.39 5.40 -15.07
CA LYS A 5 -8.24 6.28 -14.79
C LYS A 5 -7.97 6.36 -13.30
N LEU A 6 -9.01 6.46 -12.47
CA LEU A 6 -8.90 6.52 -11.01
C LEU A 6 -8.22 5.27 -10.44
N LYS A 7 -8.72 4.10 -10.83
CA LYS A 7 -8.19 2.82 -10.39
C LYS A 7 -6.74 2.63 -10.84
N ASN A 8 -6.37 3.05 -12.05
CA ASN A 8 -4.97 3.03 -12.50
C ASN A 8 -4.06 3.95 -11.68
N VAL A 9 -4.50 5.19 -11.41
CA VAL A 9 -3.73 6.11 -10.57
C VAL A 9 -3.52 5.53 -9.17
N ILE A 10 -4.59 5.02 -8.54
CA ILE A 10 -4.50 4.39 -7.21
C ILE A 10 -3.56 3.18 -7.24
N ALA A 11 -3.68 2.30 -8.23
CA ALA A 11 -2.83 1.12 -8.37
C ALA A 11 -1.34 1.49 -8.50
N ILE A 12 -1.02 2.46 -9.36
CA ILE A 12 0.35 2.95 -9.53
C ILE A 12 0.84 3.59 -8.23
N SER A 13 0.03 4.42 -7.58
CA SER A 13 0.42 5.05 -6.31
C SER A 13 0.67 4.03 -5.19
N ILE A 14 -0.14 2.98 -5.07
CA ILE A 14 0.11 1.89 -4.12
C ILE A 14 1.43 1.20 -4.45
N ALA A 15 1.65 0.82 -5.71
CA ALA A 15 2.89 0.15 -6.13
C ALA A 15 4.13 1.01 -5.86
N THR A 16 4.08 2.30 -6.23
CA THR A 16 5.15 3.26 -5.97
C THR A 16 5.42 3.44 -4.48
N SER A 17 4.38 3.56 -3.64
CA SER A 17 4.54 3.72 -2.19
C SER A 17 5.28 2.54 -1.55
N LYS A 18 4.89 1.32 -1.92
CA LYS A 18 5.50 0.09 -1.38
C LYS A 18 6.92 -0.09 -1.89
N PHE A 19 7.16 0.19 -3.18
CA PHE A 19 8.50 0.16 -3.74
C PHE A 19 9.42 1.16 -3.03
N LEU A 20 8.92 2.38 -2.76
CA LEU A 20 9.66 3.42 -2.06
C LEU A 20 10.02 2.99 -0.63
N ILE A 21 9.10 2.35 0.10
CA ILE A 21 9.37 1.77 1.43
C ILE A 21 10.49 0.73 1.38
N ILE A 22 10.46 -0.18 0.40
CA ILE A 22 11.48 -1.23 0.25
C ILE A 22 12.85 -0.61 -0.08
N VAL A 23 12.88 0.34 -1.03
CA VAL A 23 14.11 1.06 -1.39
C VAL A 23 14.64 1.82 -0.17
N TRP A 24 13.78 2.48 0.59
CA TRP A 24 14.17 3.20 1.80
C TRP A 24 14.80 2.28 2.84
N LEU A 25 14.16 1.13 3.11
CA LEU A 25 14.71 0.12 4.02
C LEU A 25 16.07 -0.40 3.54
N LEU A 26 16.22 -0.64 2.24
CA LEU A 26 17.49 -1.07 1.65
C LEU A 26 18.58 0.00 1.83
N LEU A 27 18.25 1.28 1.65
CA LEU A 27 19.18 2.39 1.88
C LEU A 27 19.62 2.46 3.35
N LEU A 28 18.69 2.29 4.29
CA LEU A 28 19.01 2.25 5.73
C LEU A 28 19.91 1.05 6.09
N PHE A 29 19.70 -0.10 5.45
CA PHE A 29 20.57 -1.26 5.61
C PHE A 29 21.98 -1.00 5.06
N LEU A 30 22.09 -0.43 3.85
CA LEU A 30 23.38 -0.09 3.24
C LEU A 30 24.12 1.02 4.01
N ALA A 31 23.41 1.89 4.72
CA ALA A 31 23.97 2.89 5.63
C ALA A 31 24.32 2.31 7.02
N GLU A 32 24.35 0.98 7.17
CA GLU A 32 24.66 0.26 8.42
C GLU A 32 23.76 0.63 9.61
N SER A 33 22.58 1.23 9.35
CA SER A 33 21.63 1.61 10.40
C SER A 33 20.84 0.41 10.97
N TYR A 34 20.92 -0.73 10.28
CA TYR A 34 20.24 -1.98 10.66
C TYR A 34 21.21 -3.15 10.55
N SER A 35 21.21 -4.04 11.54
CA SER A 35 21.88 -5.33 11.39
C SER A 35 21.13 -6.19 10.37
N PHE A 36 21.80 -7.22 9.86
CA PHE A 36 21.19 -8.14 8.89
C PHE A 36 19.94 -8.84 9.47
N ASP A 37 19.99 -9.29 10.72
CA ASP A 37 18.85 -9.95 11.38
C ASP A 37 17.64 -9.02 11.50
N ASP A 38 17.92 -7.74 11.69
CA ASP A 38 16.90 -6.72 11.81
C ASP A 38 16.24 -6.37 10.49
N PHE A 39 17.07 -6.22 9.45
CA PHE A 39 16.63 -6.04 8.08
C PHE A 39 15.71 -7.19 7.66
N ILE A 40 16.14 -8.44 7.89
CA ILE A 40 15.33 -9.63 7.58
C ILE A 40 14.02 -9.62 8.37
N SER A 41 14.05 -9.29 9.66
CA SER A 41 12.85 -9.21 10.49
C SER A 41 11.82 -8.21 9.95
N ILE A 42 12.26 -7.03 9.52
CA ILE A 42 11.37 -6.00 8.95
C ILE A 42 10.85 -6.44 7.58
N MET A 43 11.72 -7.01 6.75
CA MET A 43 11.33 -7.56 5.45
C MET A 43 10.27 -8.66 5.58
N SER A 44 10.35 -9.51 6.60
CA SER A 44 9.32 -10.51 6.89
C SER A 44 7.94 -9.92 7.20
N ILE A 45 7.86 -8.66 7.65
CA ILE A 45 6.59 -7.95 7.88
C ILE A 45 6.10 -7.28 6.59
N ILE A 46 7.00 -6.59 5.88
CA ILE A 46 6.63 -5.76 4.73
C ILE A 46 6.35 -6.60 3.47
N LEU A 47 7.14 -7.65 3.21
CA LEU A 47 7.03 -8.45 1.98
C LEU A 47 5.66 -9.15 1.82
N PRO A 48 5.09 -9.82 2.84
CA PRO A 48 3.77 -10.42 2.71
C PRO A 48 2.70 -9.39 2.38
N ALA A 49 2.71 -8.24 3.06
CA ALA A 49 1.77 -7.16 2.80
C ALA A 49 1.95 -6.59 1.39
N PHE A 50 3.18 -6.43 0.92
CA PHE A 50 3.46 -6.03 -0.45
C PHE A 50 2.89 -7.03 -1.47
N SER A 51 3.11 -8.34 -1.25
CA SER A 51 2.63 -9.40 -2.13
C SER A 51 1.11 -9.41 -2.26
N VAL A 52 0.39 -9.20 -1.16
CA VAL A 52 -1.08 -9.09 -1.16
C VAL A 52 -1.53 -7.90 -2.01
N HIS A 53 -0.97 -6.71 -1.78
CA HIS A 53 -1.35 -5.52 -2.56
C HIS A 53 -0.98 -5.63 -4.04
N ALA A 54 0.20 -6.17 -4.34
CA ALA A 54 0.64 -6.42 -5.71
C ALA A 54 -0.30 -7.41 -6.44
N SER A 55 -0.70 -8.48 -5.76
CA SER A 55 -1.64 -9.48 -6.31
C SER A 55 -2.99 -8.85 -6.65
N VAL A 56 -3.50 -7.96 -5.80
CA VAL A 56 -4.76 -7.23 -6.07
C VAL A 56 -4.62 -6.30 -7.28
N ILE A 57 -3.51 -5.57 -7.39
CA ILE A 57 -3.22 -4.68 -8.53
C ILE A 57 -3.09 -5.46 -9.84
N ILE A 58 -2.37 -6.59 -9.82
CA ILE A 58 -2.20 -7.46 -11.00
C ILE A 58 -3.55 -8.02 -11.41
N ARG A 59 -4.32 -8.58 -10.46
CA ARG A 59 -5.66 -9.11 -10.73
C ARG A 59 -6.54 -8.05 -11.39
N TYR A 60 -6.52 -6.84 -10.85
CA TYR A 60 -7.26 -5.71 -11.42
C TYR A 60 -6.82 -5.39 -12.86
N THR A 61 -5.51 -5.26 -13.10
CA THR A 61 -4.95 -4.96 -14.42
C THR A 61 -5.34 -6.02 -15.45
N VAL A 62 -5.30 -7.30 -15.05
CA VAL A 62 -5.72 -8.43 -15.89
C VAL A 62 -7.21 -8.34 -16.20
N MET A 63 -8.07 -8.13 -15.19
CA MET A 63 -9.53 -8.07 -15.38
C MET A 63 -9.96 -6.91 -16.29
N GLN A 64 -9.30 -5.75 -16.21
CA GLN A 64 -9.61 -4.62 -17.10
C GLN A 64 -9.24 -4.87 -18.56
N ARG A 65 -8.22 -5.69 -18.82
CA ARG A 65 -7.81 -6.01 -20.20
C ARG A 65 -8.90 -6.73 -21.00
N TYR A 66 -9.84 -7.37 -20.31
CA TYR A 66 -10.94 -8.15 -20.89
C TYR A 66 -12.32 -7.47 -20.82
N LYS A 67 -12.45 -6.32 -20.14
CA LYS A 67 -13.74 -5.58 -20.07
C LYS A 67 -13.82 -4.52 -21.17
N ASN A 68 -14.88 -4.58 -21.98
CA ASN A 68 -15.24 -3.51 -22.91
C ASN A 68 -15.49 -2.21 -22.13
N GLN A 69 -14.88 -1.10 -22.56
CA GLN A 69 -14.86 0.21 -21.87
C GLN A 69 -16.22 0.93 -21.75
N ALA A 70 -17.34 0.24 -21.95
CA ALA A 70 -18.67 0.85 -22.09
C ALA A 70 -19.28 1.33 -20.76
N GLU A 71 -18.77 0.89 -19.60
CA GLU A 71 -19.26 1.32 -18.28
C GLU A 71 -18.14 1.99 -17.47
N ASP A 72 -17.84 3.24 -17.79
CA ASP A 72 -16.93 4.06 -16.99
C ASP A 72 -17.76 5.06 -16.18
N ARG A 73 -18.14 4.70 -14.95
CA ARG A 73 -18.90 5.59 -14.07
C ARG A 73 -18.03 6.76 -13.63
N GLU A 74 -18.64 7.92 -13.42
CA GLU A 74 -17.93 9.05 -12.85
C GLU A 74 -17.75 8.87 -11.34
N VAL A 75 -16.50 8.82 -10.90
CA VAL A 75 -16.17 8.83 -9.47
C VAL A 75 -15.81 10.25 -9.04
N LYS A 76 -16.29 10.63 -7.85
CA LYS A 76 -15.97 11.92 -7.23
C LYS A 76 -14.46 12.03 -7.00
N ALA A 77 -13.87 13.15 -7.43
CA ALA A 77 -12.44 13.40 -7.27
C ALA A 77 -12.00 13.40 -5.78
N SER A 78 -12.90 13.71 -4.85
CA SER A 78 -12.64 13.64 -3.41
C SER A 78 -12.16 12.26 -2.94
N PHE A 79 -12.66 11.19 -3.55
CA PHE A 79 -12.23 9.82 -3.23
C PHE A 79 -10.76 9.58 -3.64
N LEU A 80 -10.36 10.10 -4.81
CA LEU A 80 -8.96 10.05 -5.25
C LEU A 80 -8.07 10.76 -4.24
N TYR A 81 -8.38 12.02 -3.92
CA TYR A 81 -7.55 12.82 -3.01
C TYR A 81 -7.45 12.20 -1.62
N THR A 82 -8.55 11.65 -1.10
CA THR A 82 -8.56 10.96 0.20
C THR A 82 -7.68 9.72 0.17
N THR A 83 -7.77 8.92 -0.89
CA THR A 83 -6.94 7.71 -1.07
C THR A 83 -5.46 8.05 -1.19
N LEU A 84 -5.13 9.07 -2.00
CA LEU A 84 -3.75 9.53 -2.17
C LEU A 84 -3.18 10.13 -0.89
N ALA A 85 -3.97 10.92 -0.15
CA ALA A 85 -3.56 11.46 1.14
C ALA A 85 -3.29 10.32 2.14
N MET A 86 -4.18 9.33 2.20
CA MET A 86 -3.99 8.18 3.09
C MET A 86 -2.74 7.37 2.74
N LEU A 87 -2.49 7.14 1.44
CA LEU A 87 -1.26 6.52 0.93
C LEU A 87 -0.01 7.32 1.30
N PHE A 88 -0.07 8.65 1.17
CA PHE A 88 1.02 9.54 1.53
C PHE A 88 1.34 9.46 3.02
N PHE A 89 0.32 9.59 3.89
CA PHE A 89 0.51 9.49 5.34
C PHE A 89 0.98 8.11 5.78
N TYR A 90 0.45 7.05 5.17
CA TYR A 90 0.93 5.68 5.39
C TYR A 90 2.43 5.55 5.06
N THR A 91 2.85 6.04 3.88
CA THR A 91 4.25 5.99 3.44
C THR A 91 5.15 6.77 4.39
N LEU A 92 4.72 7.99 4.75
CA LEU A 92 5.46 8.86 5.66
C LEU A 92 5.58 8.23 7.05
N ALA A 93 4.51 7.62 7.56
CA ALA A 93 4.51 6.95 8.87
C ALA A 93 5.50 5.79 8.92
N ILE A 94 5.55 4.95 7.86
CA ILE A 94 6.52 3.86 7.80
C ILE A 94 7.95 4.40 7.70
N ILE A 95 8.20 5.38 6.83
CA ILE A 95 9.54 5.99 6.70
C ILE A 95 10.00 6.57 8.03
N ALA A 96 9.13 7.32 8.72
CA ALA A 96 9.43 7.89 10.03
C ALA A 96 9.70 6.81 11.08
N THR A 97 8.89 5.74 11.10
CA THR A 97 9.09 4.60 12.01
C THR A 97 10.42 3.91 11.76
N LEU A 98 10.81 3.71 10.50
CA LEU A 98 12.10 3.12 10.13
C LEU A 98 13.28 4.07 10.41
N ALA A 99 13.09 5.38 10.33
CA ALA A 99 14.12 6.35 10.66
C ALA A 99 14.36 6.49 12.19
N TYR A 100 13.30 6.33 13.00
CA TYR A 100 13.34 6.50 14.46
C TYR A 100 14.35 5.57 15.16
N ARG A 101 14.67 4.42 14.58
CA ARG A 101 15.61 3.47 15.19
C ARG A 101 17.03 3.99 15.32
N HIS A 102 17.44 4.97 14.51
CA HIS A 102 18.83 5.42 14.49
C HIS A 102 19.34 5.90 15.86
N ASP A 103 18.45 6.31 16.77
CA ASP A 103 18.82 6.95 18.05
C ASP A 103 18.57 6.10 19.31
N VAL A 104 17.95 4.92 19.22
CA VAL A 104 17.41 4.24 20.42
C VAL A 104 17.72 2.73 20.34
N GLY A 105 18.32 2.15 21.37
CA GLY A 105 18.96 0.82 21.39
C GLY A 105 18.08 -0.42 21.09
N PRO A 106 18.43 -1.62 21.58
CA PRO A 106 17.81 -2.89 21.18
C PRO A 106 16.28 -2.97 21.36
N GLU A 107 15.76 -2.42 22.46
CA GLU A 107 14.31 -2.35 22.75
C GLU A 107 13.54 -1.51 21.72
N ALA A 108 14.21 -0.58 21.04
CA ALA A 108 13.57 0.26 20.04
C ALA A 108 13.07 -0.54 18.84
N MET A 109 13.70 -1.68 18.53
CA MET A 109 13.20 -2.42 17.38
C MET A 109 11.94 -3.22 17.64
N GLU A 110 11.72 -3.71 18.86
CA GLU A 110 10.42 -4.31 19.16
C GLU A 110 9.29 -3.30 18.95
N ASN A 111 9.54 -2.04 19.33
CA ASN A 111 8.63 -0.93 19.07
C ASN A 111 8.46 -0.63 17.56
N VAL A 112 9.54 -0.67 16.77
CA VAL A 112 9.48 -0.53 15.31
C VAL A 112 8.65 -1.65 14.68
N LYS A 113 8.91 -2.92 15.02
CA LYS A 113 8.16 -4.07 14.50
C LYS A 113 6.68 -3.98 14.84
N THR A 114 6.37 -3.63 16.09
CA THR A 114 5.00 -3.44 16.56
C THR A 114 4.30 -2.31 15.81
N SER A 115 4.97 -1.16 15.66
CA SER A 115 4.44 0.00 14.94
C SER A 115 4.20 -0.32 13.46
N LEU A 116 5.12 -1.01 12.79
CA LEU A 116 4.95 -1.47 11.42
C LEU A 116 3.75 -2.41 11.27
N GLY A 117 3.61 -3.38 12.18
CA GLY A 117 2.46 -4.29 12.20
C GLY A 117 1.13 -3.56 12.35
N LEU A 118 1.06 -2.58 13.25
CA LEU A 118 -0.12 -1.74 13.44
C LEU A 118 -0.44 -0.91 12.19
N ILE A 119 0.56 -0.23 11.63
CA ILE A 119 0.39 0.60 10.43
C ILE A 119 -0.08 -0.24 9.24
N GLU A 120 0.54 -1.40 8.99
CA GLU A 120 0.12 -2.33 7.93
C GLU A 120 -1.29 -2.87 8.15
N THR A 121 -1.66 -3.17 9.39
CA THR A 121 -3.02 -3.67 9.69
C THR A 121 -4.07 -2.60 9.42
N VAL A 122 -3.87 -1.38 9.91
CA VAL A 122 -4.80 -0.26 9.69
C VAL A 122 -4.90 0.07 8.19
N PHE A 123 -3.76 0.14 7.51
CA PHE A 123 -3.72 0.46 6.09
C PHE A 123 -4.29 -0.67 5.22
N GLY A 124 -3.98 -1.92 5.54
CA GLY A 124 -4.54 -3.10 4.87
C GLY A 124 -6.06 -3.17 5.04
N GLY A 125 -6.58 -2.84 6.23
CA GLY A 125 -8.02 -2.71 6.47
C GLY A 125 -8.66 -1.61 5.63
N TYR A 126 -8.04 -0.42 5.60
CA TYR A 126 -8.48 0.68 4.75
C TYR A 126 -8.50 0.31 3.27
N LEU A 127 -7.41 -0.27 2.76
CA LEU A 127 -7.34 -0.72 1.36
C LEU A 127 -8.36 -1.80 1.08
N GLY A 128 -8.55 -2.77 1.97
CA GLY A 128 -9.58 -3.79 1.85
C GLY A 128 -10.96 -3.18 1.66
N TYR A 129 -11.31 -2.18 2.48
CA TYR A 129 -12.57 -1.43 2.36
C TYR A 129 -12.65 -0.61 1.07
N ALA A 130 -11.59 0.15 0.74
CA ALA A 130 -11.57 1.02 -0.44
C ALA A 130 -11.65 0.22 -1.75
N ILE A 131 -10.89 -0.88 -1.84
CA ILE A 131 -10.88 -1.81 -2.97
C ILE A 131 -12.23 -2.52 -3.06
N ALA A 132 -12.77 -3.05 -1.96
CA ALA A 132 -14.09 -3.68 -1.99
C ALA A 132 -15.15 -2.74 -2.55
N ASN A 133 -15.21 -1.48 -2.12
CA ASN A 133 -16.19 -0.53 -2.64
C ASN A 133 -15.91 -0.10 -4.10
N LEU A 134 -14.65 0.09 -4.46
CA LEU A 134 -14.27 0.51 -5.82
C LEU A 134 -14.42 -0.61 -6.86
N PHE A 135 -14.40 -1.88 -6.44
CA PHE A 135 -14.53 -3.05 -7.33
C PHE A 135 -15.88 -3.77 -7.25
N ARG A 136 -16.65 -3.62 -6.16
CA ARG A 136 -17.96 -4.28 -5.99
C ARG A 136 -19.09 -3.58 -6.75
N ILE A 137 -18.92 -2.31 -7.15
CA ILE A 137 -19.89 -1.60 -8.01
C ILE A 137 -20.13 -2.30 -9.36
N GLN A 138 -19.28 -3.26 -9.75
CA GLN A 138 -19.44 -4.03 -10.99
C GLN A 138 -20.10 -5.40 -10.85
N ALA A 139 -20.49 -5.84 -9.65
CA ALA A 139 -21.18 -7.13 -9.48
C ALA A 139 -22.72 -7.00 -9.40
N GLU A 140 -23.25 -5.80 -9.11
CA GLU A 140 -24.70 -5.57 -8.98
C GLU A 140 -25.38 -5.06 -10.27
N ILE A 141 -24.64 -4.87 -11.36
CA ILE A 141 -25.20 -4.42 -12.65
C ILE A 141 -25.48 -5.60 -13.59
N ASP A 142 -24.80 -6.73 -13.42
CA ASP A 142 -24.99 -7.94 -14.26
C ASP A 142 -26.15 -8.85 -13.76
N LEU A 143 -26.94 -8.40 -12.79
CA LEU A 143 -28.11 -9.13 -12.24
C LEU A 143 -29.40 -8.28 -12.22
N GLY A 144 -29.41 -7.13 -12.91
CA GLY A 144 -30.58 -6.24 -13.05
C GLY A 144 -31.17 -6.27 -14.45
#